data_AF-A0A3S4SWH7-F1
#
_entry.id   AF-A0A3S4SWH7-F1
#
_cell.length_a   1.000
_cell.length_b   1.000
_cell.length_c   1.000
_cell.angle_alpha   90.00
_cell.angle_beta   90.00
_cell.angle_gamma   90.00
#
_symmetry.space_group_name_H-M   'P 1'
#
loop_
_entity.id
_entity.type
_entity.pdbx_description
1 polymer ?
#
loop_
_entity_poly.entity_id
_entity_poly.type
_entity_poly.pdbx_seq_one_letter_code
_entity_poly.pdbx_strand_id
1 'polypeptide(L)'
;MKKIKIHLLLIATILSVTISCSKDDDSKPTSTPNEIILHDNVKIVDKNTMELDSNPELINAGIYQFVITGDTPVIGIGDIIIGDQGEGFLRKVTAVTTTANKITLQTTDADMTDVFKDGAFNFSMDMDGMEQKKNAENFKHSFSAQALYKEGALSIVLDNGEVELDPNWTFDFEFSSTGVEKFEMSAQNAVLNGQFKATVTASQATTLGQHSSSLLNSPYKKSFTKYVPATLLGLPILVPVTITVEIDLIADYSVQVSAAVSRSATFTSNNTFTLGIKYDNNQWNGTNSFSPNNTFILNNSSGNANLNLDLALTPKISAKLYGIVGPYASVSLKEQLTAAVKLPEINWDFKADIWLKSTIGIEAGIKILDKELTTDYSHSWETPKLSYHTPYKISAISGNNQLGSTGVPLADPIVVKVVDELEHPQSGVNVYFSIVHGGGSVNTQTVITDDQGIASVIWTLGNQTENELHVSTKKADGSNILNSPLAFYATNGEIDLSGTWIMNLNLPTGGVCDEVLIMDESDQNLTLSFNNDGTITFLTDPSGAGLNSNEFIQEYVLEGQQLNITINYTDGIDNSSITIHCNNFNSTTKTFTGTYTNNWGNGEPPCTNTVVIFKNP
;
A
#
# COMPACT_ATOMS: atom_id res chain seq x y z
N MET A 1 -58.11 11.03 -16.67
CA MET A 1 -57.90 10.05 -17.77
C MET A 1 -57.19 8.84 -17.18
N LYS A 2 -57.74 7.65 -17.44
CA LYS A 2 -57.10 6.33 -17.64
C LYS A 2 -55.56 6.28 -17.39
N LYS A 3 -54.95 5.31 -16.71
CA LYS A 3 -55.37 3.95 -16.29
C LYS A 3 -54.21 3.29 -15.48
N ILE A 4 -54.58 2.50 -14.46
CA ILE A 4 -54.02 1.17 -14.08
C ILE A 4 -52.69 1.14 -13.27
N LYS A 5 -52.50 0.36 -12.19
CA LYS A 5 -53.34 -0.41 -11.23
C LYS A 5 -52.41 -0.87 -10.07
N ILE A 6 -52.87 -0.70 -8.82
CA ILE A 6 -52.99 -1.70 -7.72
C ILE A 6 -51.67 -2.39 -7.23
N HIS A 7 -51.12 -2.10 -6.03
CA HIS A 7 -51.48 -2.62 -4.67
C HIS A 7 -51.25 -4.16 -4.54
N LEU A 8 -50.74 -4.79 -3.47
CA LEU A 8 -50.68 -4.50 -2.04
C LEU A 8 -49.83 -5.59 -1.32
N LEU A 9 -49.23 -5.22 -0.18
CA LEU A 9 -49.00 -5.93 1.11
C LEU A 9 -48.67 -7.44 1.24
N LEU A 10 -47.69 -7.66 2.15
CA LEU A 10 -47.71 -8.50 3.36
C LEU A 10 -48.55 -9.80 3.37
N ILE A 11 -47.94 -10.90 3.83
CA ILE A 11 -48.33 -11.63 5.06
C ILE A 11 -47.33 -12.77 5.33
N ALA A 12 -47.13 -13.01 6.63
CA ALA A 12 -46.22 -13.94 7.25
C ALA A 12 -46.57 -15.44 7.08
N THR A 13 -45.51 -16.24 7.22
CA THR A 13 -45.40 -17.66 7.53
C THR A 13 -46.51 -18.28 8.40
N ILE A 14 -46.95 -19.52 8.07
CA ILE A 14 -46.91 -20.74 8.91
C ILE A 14 -47.75 -21.90 8.28
N LEU A 15 -47.17 -23.11 8.31
CA LEU A 15 -47.77 -24.47 8.22
C LEU A 15 -48.41 -24.97 6.91
N SER A 16 -47.84 -26.02 6.32
CA SER A 16 -48.35 -27.41 6.48
C SER A 16 -47.59 -28.40 5.60
N VAL A 17 -47.19 -29.51 6.23
CA VAL A 17 -46.60 -30.70 5.62
C VAL A 17 -47.66 -31.40 4.75
N THR A 18 -47.35 -31.68 3.50
CA THR A 18 -48.00 -32.77 2.76
C THR A 18 -46.94 -33.65 2.12
N ILE A 19 -47.00 -34.92 2.49
CA ILE A 19 -46.22 -36.03 1.95
C ILE A 19 -46.82 -36.35 0.57
N SER A 20 -46.03 -36.18 -0.48
CA SER A 20 -46.34 -36.74 -1.80
C SER A 20 -45.31 -37.83 -2.10
N CYS A 21 -45.74 -39.09 -2.01
CA CYS A 21 -44.99 -40.23 -2.54
C CYS A 21 -45.22 -40.29 -4.06
N SER A 22 -44.18 -40.04 -4.86
CA SER A 22 -44.11 -40.59 -6.22
C SER A 22 -43.04 -41.68 -6.23
N LYS A 23 -43.49 -42.91 -6.44
CA LYS A 23 -42.62 -44.00 -6.89
C LYS A 23 -42.22 -43.70 -8.33
N ASP A 24 -40.93 -43.57 -8.58
CA ASP A 24 -40.33 -43.96 -9.85
C ASP A 24 -39.08 -44.79 -9.54
N ASP A 25 -39.12 -46.01 -10.07
CA ASP A 25 -37.99 -46.94 -10.15
C ASP A 25 -36.97 -46.35 -11.11
N ASP A 26 -35.84 -45.93 -10.58
CA ASP A 26 -34.52 -46.11 -11.19
C ASP A 26 -33.50 -45.94 -10.07
N SER A 27 -33.14 -47.06 -9.45
CA SER A 27 -32.00 -47.14 -8.55
C SER A 27 -30.72 -46.92 -9.37
N LYS A 28 -30.40 -45.67 -9.67
CA LYS A 28 -28.99 -45.28 -9.76
C LYS A 28 -28.38 -45.70 -8.42
N PRO A 29 -27.26 -46.44 -8.40
CA PRO A 29 -26.54 -46.60 -7.16
C PRO A 29 -26.14 -45.19 -6.71
N THR A 30 -26.76 -44.73 -5.63
CA THR A 30 -26.18 -43.70 -4.77
C THR A 30 -24.77 -44.18 -4.48
N SER A 31 -23.77 -43.51 -5.07
CA SER A 31 -22.36 -43.78 -4.80
C SER A 31 -22.17 -43.76 -3.29
N THR A 32 -21.88 -44.93 -2.72
CA THR A 32 -21.18 -45.03 -1.46
C THR A 32 -19.96 -44.10 -1.53
N PRO A 33 -19.55 -43.44 -0.42
CA PRO A 33 -18.22 -42.84 -0.38
C PRO A 33 -17.24 -43.90 -0.88
N ASN A 34 -16.46 -43.59 -1.92
CA ASN A 34 -15.54 -44.54 -2.55
C ASN A 34 -14.78 -45.28 -1.44
N GLU A 35 -15.09 -46.56 -1.25
CA GLU A 35 -14.50 -47.38 -0.19
C GLU A 35 -13.00 -47.47 -0.46
N ILE A 36 -12.17 -47.07 0.51
CA ILE A 36 -10.72 -47.12 0.35
C ILE A 36 -10.26 -48.56 0.51
N ILE A 37 -9.61 -49.11 -0.51
CA ILE A 37 -9.15 -50.50 -0.50
C ILE A 37 -7.63 -50.53 -0.52
N LEU A 38 -7.03 -51.29 0.39
CA LEU A 38 -5.56 -51.41 0.46
C LEU A 38 -5.04 -52.60 -0.34
N HIS A 39 -3.78 -52.50 -0.75
CA HIS A 39 -3.01 -53.65 -1.19
C HIS A 39 -2.69 -54.60 -0.03
N ASP A 40 -2.64 -55.89 -0.33
CA ASP A 40 -2.57 -56.95 0.68
C ASP A 40 -1.22 -56.98 1.43
N ASN A 41 -0.18 -56.39 0.84
CA ASN A 41 1.17 -56.25 1.40
C ASN A 41 1.37 -54.98 2.25
N VAL A 42 0.31 -54.21 2.52
CA VAL A 42 0.38 -53.02 3.40
C VAL A 42 0.43 -53.44 4.87
N LYS A 43 1.33 -52.82 5.63
CA LYS A 43 1.55 -53.02 7.07
C LYS A 43 1.44 -51.68 7.80
N ILE A 44 0.45 -51.55 8.66
CA ILE A 44 0.28 -50.35 9.49
C ILE A 44 1.19 -50.47 10.71
N VAL A 45 1.97 -49.43 10.95
CA VAL A 45 2.92 -49.32 12.05
C VAL A 45 2.55 -48.13 12.92
N ASP A 46 2.13 -48.41 14.15
CA ASP A 46 1.78 -47.40 15.13
C ASP A 46 2.69 -47.50 16.37
N LYS A 47 2.64 -46.48 17.23
CA LYS A 47 3.48 -46.42 18.44
C LYS A 47 3.19 -47.55 19.44
N ASN A 48 2.00 -48.15 19.42
CA ASN A 48 1.61 -49.21 20.34
C ASN A 48 2.21 -50.57 19.95
N THR A 49 2.50 -50.75 18.66
CA THR A 49 3.12 -51.95 18.11
C THR A 49 4.64 -51.80 17.99
N MET A 50 5.11 -50.69 17.44
CA MET A 50 6.53 -50.39 17.22
C MET A 50 6.79 -48.87 17.27
N GLU A 51 7.66 -48.40 18.17
CA GLU A 51 8.02 -46.98 18.29
C GLU A 51 9.24 -46.64 17.42
N LEU A 52 9.13 -45.58 16.60
CA LEU A 52 10.20 -45.12 15.71
C LEU A 52 11.39 -44.57 16.52
N ASP A 53 12.58 -45.13 16.27
CA ASP A 53 13.84 -44.80 16.97
C ASP A 53 14.92 -44.28 16.00
N SER A 54 14.53 -43.94 14.78
CA SER A 54 15.47 -43.45 13.76
C SER A 54 15.70 -41.96 13.91
N ASN A 55 16.97 -41.53 13.85
CA ASN A 55 17.30 -40.13 13.71
C ASN A 55 17.12 -39.67 12.23
N PRO A 56 17.13 -38.35 11.95
CA PRO A 56 16.96 -37.85 10.58
C PRO A 56 18.00 -38.37 9.58
N GLU A 57 19.24 -38.62 10.00
CA GLU A 57 20.30 -39.15 9.12
C GLU A 57 19.98 -40.58 8.63
N LEU A 58 19.49 -41.44 9.53
CA LEU A 58 19.08 -42.80 9.20
C LEU A 58 17.85 -42.81 8.28
N ILE A 59 16.85 -41.96 8.59
CA ILE A 59 15.65 -41.81 7.77
C ILE A 59 16.03 -41.38 6.34
N ASN A 60 16.92 -40.40 6.19
CA ASN A 60 17.42 -39.93 4.90
C ASN A 60 18.22 -41.02 4.14
N ALA A 61 18.85 -41.95 4.86
CA ALA A 61 19.52 -43.11 4.27
C ALA A 61 18.56 -44.27 3.95
N GLY A 62 17.25 -44.10 4.12
CA GLY A 62 16.24 -45.13 3.90
C GLY A 62 16.18 -46.19 4.99
N ILE A 63 16.75 -45.92 6.18
CA ILE A 63 16.86 -46.87 7.29
C ILE A 63 15.84 -46.51 8.37
N TYR A 64 14.86 -47.39 8.56
CA TYR A 64 13.83 -47.24 9.59
C TYR A 64 14.01 -48.28 10.69
N GLN A 65 14.47 -47.81 11.83
CA GLN A 65 14.61 -48.53 13.09
C GLN A 65 13.41 -48.28 14.00
N PHE A 66 12.86 -49.36 14.55
CA PHE A 66 11.81 -49.29 15.55
C PHE A 66 12.14 -50.14 16.77
N VAL A 67 11.72 -49.66 17.94
CA VAL A 67 11.67 -50.42 19.19
C VAL A 67 10.34 -51.15 19.25
N ILE A 68 10.36 -52.45 19.52
CA ILE A 68 9.14 -53.26 19.62
C ILE A 68 8.46 -52.95 20.96
N THR A 69 7.22 -52.47 20.90
CA THR A 69 6.44 -52.04 22.08
C THR A 69 5.21 -52.90 22.36
N GLY A 70 4.75 -53.68 21.38
CA GLY A 70 3.59 -54.57 21.52
C GLY A 70 3.57 -55.71 20.51
N ASP A 71 2.37 -56.20 20.18
CA ASP A 71 2.17 -57.24 19.17
C ASP A 71 2.53 -56.70 17.78
N THR A 72 3.62 -57.21 17.20
CA THR A 72 4.17 -56.66 15.96
C THR A 72 3.53 -57.29 14.72
N PRO A 73 3.19 -56.49 13.70
CA PRO A 73 2.83 -57.05 12.40
C PRO A 73 4.04 -57.78 11.80
N VAL A 74 3.79 -58.90 11.12
CA VAL A 74 4.84 -59.60 10.36
C VAL A 74 5.19 -58.74 9.14
N ILE A 75 6.41 -58.20 9.13
CA ILE A 75 6.96 -57.38 8.04
C ILE A 75 8.01 -58.20 7.26
N GLY A 76 7.79 -58.36 5.96
CA GLY A 76 8.68 -59.02 5.01
C GLY A 76 9.25 -58.08 3.95
N ILE A 77 10.17 -58.60 3.15
CA ILE A 77 10.70 -57.90 1.98
C ILE A 77 9.56 -57.73 0.95
N GLY A 78 9.40 -56.51 0.44
CA GLY A 78 8.33 -56.15 -0.50
C GLY A 78 7.04 -55.64 0.16
N ASP A 79 6.93 -55.70 1.48
CA ASP A 79 5.84 -55.08 2.22
C ASP A 79 5.95 -53.54 2.17
N ILE A 80 4.79 -52.89 2.24
CA ILE A 80 4.69 -51.43 2.31
C ILE A 80 4.33 -51.06 3.75
N ILE A 81 5.22 -50.35 4.42
CA ILE A 81 4.96 -49.85 5.78
C ILE A 81 4.37 -48.44 5.72
N ILE A 82 3.36 -48.21 6.54
CA ILE A 82 2.68 -46.93 6.69
C ILE A 82 2.51 -46.59 8.17
N GLY A 83 2.82 -45.37 8.57
CA GLY A 83 2.71 -44.94 9.96
C GLY A 83 2.69 -43.43 10.13
N ASP A 84 2.28 -42.98 11.31
CA ASP A 84 2.05 -41.58 11.68
C ASP A 84 3.16 -40.96 12.54
N GLN A 85 4.18 -41.75 12.89
CA GLN A 85 5.27 -41.30 13.76
C GLN A 85 6.23 -40.38 12.99
N GLY A 86 6.74 -39.34 13.65
CA GLY A 86 7.59 -38.32 13.01
C GLY A 86 6.79 -37.43 12.05
N GLU A 87 7.24 -37.33 10.79
CA GLU A 87 6.51 -36.65 9.70
C GLU A 87 5.51 -37.59 8.98
N GLY A 88 5.24 -38.75 9.60
CA GLY A 88 4.65 -39.89 8.93
C GLY A 88 5.65 -40.56 7.99
N PHE A 89 5.40 -41.80 7.63
CA PHE A 89 6.23 -42.51 6.67
C PHE A 89 5.43 -43.46 5.81
N LEU A 90 5.88 -43.58 4.56
CA LEU A 90 5.37 -44.51 3.58
C LEU A 90 6.56 -45.11 2.83
N ARG A 91 6.89 -46.37 3.10
CA ARG A 91 8.13 -46.97 2.61
C ARG A 91 7.94 -48.40 2.13
N LYS A 92 8.71 -48.77 1.11
CA LYS A 92 8.79 -50.16 0.64
C LYS A 92 9.99 -50.86 1.26
N VAL A 93 9.76 -52.00 1.91
CA VAL A 93 10.81 -52.73 2.63
C VAL A 93 11.67 -53.53 1.65
N THR A 94 12.99 -53.34 1.71
CA THR A 94 13.97 -54.06 0.88
C THR A 94 14.84 -55.03 1.68
N ALA A 95 15.03 -54.79 2.97
CA ALA A 95 15.64 -55.76 3.89
C ALA A 95 15.09 -55.59 5.30
N VAL A 96 15.04 -56.69 6.05
CA VAL A 96 14.56 -56.74 7.44
C VAL A 96 15.65 -57.37 8.31
N THR A 97 16.02 -56.67 9.39
CA THR A 97 16.89 -57.22 10.43
C THR A 97 16.19 -57.08 11.77
N THR A 98 15.93 -58.20 12.44
CA THR A 98 15.24 -58.22 13.73
C THR A 98 16.19 -58.69 14.81
N THR A 99 16.27 -57.92 15.89
CA THR A 99 16.94 -58.28 17.15
C THR A 99 15.87 -58.42 18.24
N ALA A 100 16.24 -58.82 19.47
CA ALA A 100 15.27 -59.14 20.52
C ALA A 100 14.20 -58.06 20.76
N ASN A 101 14.57 -56.76 20.74
CA ASN A 101 13.65 -55.64 21.01
C ASN A 101 13.64 -54.55 19.92
N LYS A 102 14.34 -54.76 18.80
CA LYS A 102 14.39 -53.78 17.70
C LYS A 102 14.26 -54.45 16.35
N ILE A 103 13.53 -53.81 15.47
CA ILE A 103 13.47 -54.12 14.04
C ILE A 103 14.15 -52.99 13.27
N THR A 104 15.00 -53.33 12.30
CA THR A 104 15.65 -52.39 11.39
C THR A 104 15.25 -52.76 9.97
N LEU A 105 14.67 -51.80 9.26
CA LEU A 105 14.19 -51.94 7.90
C LEU A 105 15.06 -51.08 6.99
N GLN A 106 15.65 -51.70 5.97
CA GLN A 106 16.13 -50.97 4.79
C GLN A 106 14.94 -50.75 3.88
N THR A 107 14.81 -49.54 3.33
CA THR A 107 13.64 -49.16 2.57
C THR A 107 13.95 -48.29 1.37
N THR A 108 13.08 -48.34 0.37
CA THR A 108 13.00 -47.36 -0.71
C THR A 108 11.70 -46.56 -0.59
N ASP A 109 11.60 -45.49 -1.37
CA ASP A 109 10.37 -44.71 -1.50
C ASP A 109 9.25 -45.64 -1.97
N ALA A 110 8.08 -45.51 -1.35
CA ALA A 110 6.83 -46.08 -1.82
C ALA A 110 5.89 -44.92 -2.18
N ASP A 111 4.94 -45.18 -3.06
CA ASP A 111 3.95 -44.20 -3.48
C ASP A 111 2.53 -44.57 -3.03
N MET A 112 1.57 -43.68 -3.29
CA MET A 112 0.20 -43.90 -2.87
C MET A 112 -0.48 -45.07 -3.63
N THR A 113 0.01 -45.44 -4.81
CA THR A 113 -0.45 -46.60 -5.61
C THR A 113 0.05 -47.91 -5.01
N ASP A 114 1.21 -47.92 -4.35
CA ASP A 114 1.70 -49.09 -3.61
C ASP A 114 0.78 -49.42 -2.39
N VAL A 115 0.02 -48.44 -1.89
CA VAL A 115 -0.85 -48.60 -0.70
C VAL A 115 -2.30 -48.81 -1.08
N PHE A 116 -2.84 -47.92 -1.91
CA PHE A 116 -4.26 -47.79 -2.15
C PHE A 116 -4.63 -48.27 -3.56
N LYS A 117 -5.52 -49.24 -3.65
CA LYS A 117 -6.10 -49.71 -4.93
C LYS A 117 -7.09 -48.69 -5.51
N ASP A 118 -7.84 -48.03 -4.64
CA ASP A 118 -8.84 -47.01 -4.95
C ASP A 118 -9.14 -46.18 -3.69
N GLY A 119 -9.56 -44.92 -3.84
CA GLY A 119 -9.97 -44.10 -2.69
C GLY A 119 -10.02 -42.59 -2.91
N ALA A 120 -10.85 -41.92 -2.13
CA ALA A 120 -10.89 -40.44 -2.07
C ALA A 120 -10.77 -39.98 -0.62
N PHE A 121 -9.94 -38.97 -0.38
CA PHE A 121 -9.84 -38.37 0.95
C PHE A 121 -9.65 -36.86 0.90
N ASN A 122 -10.32 -36.17 1.80
CA ASN A 122 -10.18 -34.73 1.96
C ASN A 122 -9.46 -34.40 3.27
N PHE A 123 -8.58 -33.41 3.22
CA PHE A 123 -7.88 -32.81 4.35
C PHE A 123 -8.16 -31.32 4.44
N SER A 124 -8.74 -30.89 5.55
CA SER A 124 -8.71 -29.48 5.92
C SER A 124 -7.61 -29.27 6.94
N MET A 125 -6.79 -28.24 6.75
CA MET A 125 -5.78 -27.85 7.72
C MET A 125 -6.21 -26.58 8.41
N ASP A 126 -6.05 -26.60 9.73
CA ASP A 126 -6.10 -25.41 10.56
C ASP A 126 -4.68 -25.23 11.11
N MET A 127 -4.17 -24.00 11.11
CA MET A 127 -2.84 -23.70 11.62
C MET A 127 -2.77 -23.68 13.14
N ASP A 128 -3.90 -23.93 13.80
CA ASP A 128 -3.97 -24.11 15.23
C ASP A 128 -3.04 -25.22 15.75
N GLY A 129 -2.12 -24.81 16.63
CA GLY A 129 -1.29 -25.74 17.39
C GLY A 129 0.06 -26.11 16.76
N MET A 130 0.59 -25.29 15.83
CA MET A 130 2.02 -25.36 15.46
C MET A 130 2.94 -25.23 16.69
N GLU A 131 3.99 -26.05 16.77
CA GLU A 131 4.95 -26.00 17.88
C GLU A 131 5.88 -24.79 17.76
N GLN A 132 6.20 -24.16 18.91
CA GLN A 132 6.92 -22.86 19.06
C GLN A 132 6.06 -21.59 18.83
N LYS A 133 4.97 -21.44 19.58
CA LYS A 133 4.16 -20.19 19.60
C LYS A 133 4.86 -19.05 20.35
N LYS A 134 4.72 -17.82 19.84
CA LYS A 134 4.54 -16.62 20.69
C LYS A 134 3.26 -15.88 20.29
N ASN A 135 2.20 -16.17 21.07
CA ASN A 135 0.85 -15.58 21.12
C ASN A 135 -0.09 -15.76 19.91
N ALA A 136 -1.17 -16.54 20.18
CA ALA A 136 -2.48 -16.63 19.54
C ALA A 136 -2.59 -16.83 18.01
N GLU A 137 -3.07 -18.03 17.66
CA GLU A 137 -3.79 -18.45 16.44
C GLU A 137 -3.06 -18.45 15.06
N ASN A 138 -2.00 -17.65 14.81
CA ASN A 138 -1.41 -17.53 13.45
C ASN A 138 0.11 -17.81 13.36
N PHE A 139 0.67 -18.04 12.16
CA PHE A 139 2.13 -17.95 11.98
C PHE A 139 2.54 -16.51 12.21
N LYS A 140 3.39 -16.26 13.18
CA LYS A 140 3.84 -14.92 13.53
C LYS A 140 5.30 -14.97 13.94
N HIS A 141 6.13 -14.22 13.22
CA HIS A 141 7.56 -14.18 13.46
C HIS A 141 8.03 -12.74 13.55
N SER A 142 8.48 -12.36 14.76
CA SER A 142 9.10 -11.06 15.01
C SER A 142 10.62 -11.19 15.01
N PHE A 143 11.30 -10.24 14.39
CA PHE A 143 12.76 -10.16 14.35
C PHE A 143 13.24 -8.78 14.82
N SER A 144 14.46 -8.74 15.36
CA SER A 144 15.09 -7.53 15.88
C SER A 144 16.60 -7.64 15.67
N ALA A 145 17.18 -6.60 15.09
CA ALA A 145 18.58 -6.51 14.69
C ALA A 145 19.06 -7.75 13.89
N GLN A 146 18.19 -8.32 13.06
CA GLN A 146 18.50 -9.49 12.26
C GLN A 146 19.38 -9.08 11.08
N ALA A 147 20.66 -9.47 11.12
CA ALA A 147 21.56 -9.24 10.00
C ALA A 147 21.21 -10.22 8.86
N LEU A 148 20.87 -9.68 7.69
CA LEU A 148 20.75 -10.47 6.46
C LEU A 148 22.13 -10.70 5.86
N TYR A 149 22.94 -9.64 5.84
CA TYR A 149 24.30 -9.67 5.31
C TYR A 149 25.20 -8.71 6.08
N LYS A 150 26.41 -9.15 6.41
CA LYS A 150 27.40 -8.30 7.09
C LYS A 150 28.82 -8.77 6.79
N GLU A 151 29.36 -8.34 5.66
CA GLU A 151 30.72 -8.65 5.26
C GLU A 151 31.37 -7.46 4.55
N GLY A 152 32.67 -7.28 4.79
CA GLY A 152 33.47 -6.23 4.16
C GLY A 152 32.88 -4.83 4.37
N ALA A 153 32.58 -4.15 3.26
CA ALA A 153 32.07 -2.79 3.24
C ALA A 153 30.55 -2.69 3.42
N LEU A 154 29.81 -3.80 3.37
CA LEU A 154 28.35 -3.82 3.27
C LEU A 154 27.69 -4.45 4.50
N SER A 155 26.60 -3.84 4.95
CA SER A 155 25.71 -4.37 5.98
C SER A 155 24.25 -4.16 5.55
N ILE A 156 23.44 -5.22 5.62
CA ILE A 156 21.99 -5.21 5.43
C ILE A 156 21.37 -5.80 6.70
N VAL A 157 20.56 -5.01 7.39
CA VAL A 157 19.96 -5.40 8.68
C VAL A 157 18.47 -5.12 8.64
N LEU A 158 17.68 -6.11 9.08
CA LEU A 158 16.29 -5.89 9.49
C LEU A 158 16.32 -5.43 10.95
N ASP A 159 16.18 -4.12 11.16
CA ASP A 159 16.34 -3.49 12.46
C ASP A 159 15.30 -3.98 13.46
N ASN A 160 14.05 -4.02 13.02
CA ASN A 160 12.91 -4.52 13.77
C ASN A 160 11.77 -4.80 12.80
N GLY A 161 10.99 -5.82 13.10
CA GLY A 161 9.80 -6.12 12.32
C GLY A 161 9.10 -7.39 12.73
N GLU A 162 8.02 -7.65 12.02
CA GLU A 162 7.14 -8.78 12.23
C GLU A 162 6.48 -9.17 10.91
N VAL A 163 6.36 -10.47 10.69
CA VAL A 163 5.57 -11.05 9.61
C VAL A 163 4.55 -12.00 10.23
N GLU A 164 3.29 -11.83 9.85
CA GLU A 164 2.17 -12.65 10.27
C GLU A 164 1.47 -13.23 9.04
N LEU A 165 1.26 -14.54 9.07
CA LEU A 165 0.63 -15.32 8.01
C LEU A 165 -0.44 -16.20 8.67
N ASP A 166 -1.69 -16.00 8.27
CA ASP A 166 -2.83 -16.80 8.70
C ASP A 166 -3.59 -17.38 7.50
N PRO A 167 -3.14 -18.55 7.01
CA PRO A 167 -3.83 -19.22 5.93
C PRO A 167 -4.62 -20.44 6.41
N ASN A 168 -5.90 -20.43 6.03
CA ASN A 168 -6.85 -21.51 6.16
C ASN A 168 -6.72 -22.53 5.02
N TRP A 169 -5.56 -23.17 4.88
CA TRP A 169 -5.32 -24.08 3.76
C TRP A 169 -6.21 -25.32 3.77
N THR A 170 -6.86 -25.57 2.63
CA THR A 170 -7.61 -26.78 2.34
C THR A 170 -6.86 -27.62 1.31
N PHE A 171 -6.85 -28.94 1.50
CA PHE A 171 -6.21 -29.92 0.64
C PHE A 171 -7.21 -31.02 0.27
N ASP A 172 -7.59 -31.09 -0.99
CA ASP A 172 -8.49 -32.12 -1.50
C ASP A 172 -7.74 -33.07 -2.43
N PHE A 173 -7.91 -34.38 -2.25
CA PHE A 173 -7.24 -35.38 -3.05
C PHE A 173 -8.14 -36.58 -3.36
N GLU A 174 -8.39 -36.79 -4.64
CA GLU A 174 -9.18 -37.90 -5.16
C GLU A 174 -8.32 -38.65 -6.17
N PHE A 175 -8.24 -39.97 -6.01
CA PHE A 175 -7.49 -40.84 -6.89
C PHE A 175 -8.25 -42.15 -7.12
N SER A 176 -7.86 -42.87 -8.16
CA SER A 176 -8.34 -44.21 -8.44
C SER A 176 -7.19 -45.10 -8.91
N SER A 177 -7.49 -46.36 -9.22
CA SER A 177 -6.55 -47.29 -9.84
C SER A 177 -5.92 -46.79 -11.16
N THR A 178 -6.42 -45.69 -11.73
CA THR A 178 -5.91 -45.08 -12.97
C THR A 178 -5.04 -43.84 -12.73
N GLY A 179 -4.87 -43.41 -11.48
CA GLY A 179 -4.08 -42.24 -11.08
C GLY A 179 -4.91 -41.18 -10.36
N VAL A 180 -4.39 -39.95 -10.35
CA VAL A 180 -5.06 -38.80 -9.71
C VAL A 180 -6.24 -38.35 -10.56
N GLU A 181 -7.43 -38.29 -9.95
CA GLU A 181 -8.64 -37.76 -10.58
C GLU A 181 -8.78 -36.27 -10.30
N LYS A 182 -8.53 -35.88 -9.03
CA LYS A 182 -8.60 -34.49 -8.58
C LYS A 182 -7.57 -34.21 -7.50
N PHE A 183 -6.91 -33.08 -7.61
CA PHE A 183 -6.08 -32.51 -6.54
C PHE A 183 -6.43 -31.03 -6.40
N GLU A 184 -6.60 -30.55 -5.17
CA GLU A 184 -6.80 -29.12 -4.91
C GLU A 184 -6.04 -28.71 -3.66
N MET A 185 -5.27 -27.64 -3.75
CA MET A 185 -4.72 -26.93 -2.59
C MET A 185 -5.18 -25.49 -2.69
N SER A 186 -5.86 -24.97 -1.67
CA SER A 186 -6.35 -23.60 -1.69
C SER A 186 -6.35 -22.95 -0.31
N ALA A 187 -6.15 -21.65 -0.25
CA ALA A 187 -6.43 -20.80 0.92
C ALA A 187 -7.33 -19.66 0.46
N GLN A 188 -8.35 -19.33 1.25
CA GLN A 188 -9.36 -18.34 0.90
C GLN A 188 -9.39 -17.21 1.91
N ASN A 189 -9.24 -15.96 1.45
CA ASN A 189 -9.20 -14.78 2.32
C ASN A 189 -8.13 -14.89 3.43
N ALA A 190 -7.02 -15.59 3.15
CA ALA A 190 -5.89 -15.71 4.04
C ALA A 190 -5.23 -14.35 4.27
N VAL A 191 -4.65 -14.16 5.45
CA VAL A 191 -4.02 -12.90 5.85
C VAL A 191 -2.51 -13.00 5.71
N LEU A 192 -1.90 -11.97 5.13
CA LEU A 192 -0.45 -11.73 5.16
C LEU A 192 -0.20 -10.29 5.59
N ASN A 193 0.25 -10.12 6.83
CA ASN A 193 0.66 -8.84 7.36
C ASN A 193 2.17 -8.84 7.57
N GLY A 194 2.81 -7.71 7.33
CA GLY A 194 4.25 -7.53 7.51
C GLY A 194 4.58 -6.08 7.79
N GLN A 195 5.33 -5.81 8.85
CA GLN A 195 5.94 -4.52 9.08
C GLN A 195 7.39 -4.71 9.44
N PHE A 196 8.30 -4.07 8.71
CA PHE A 196 9.72 -4.08 9.09
C PHE A 196 10.43 -2.82 8.66
N LYS A 197 11.51 -2.54 9.38
CA LYS A 197 12.49 -1.54 9.02
C LYS A 197 13.76 -2.22 8.53
N ALA A 198 14.21 -1.88 7.33
CA ALA A 198 15.46 -2.33 6.76
C ALA A 198 16.47 -1.19 6.72
N THR A 199 17.71 -1.47 7.13
CA THR A 199 18.85 -0.56 7.03
C THR A 199 19.93 -1.17 6.15
N VAL A 200 20.35 -0.39 5.15
CA VAL A 200 21.50 -0.69 4.29
C VAL A 200 22.59 0.32 4.56
N THR A 201 23.79 -0.16 4.90
CA THR A 201 24.98 0.67 5.07
C THR A 201 26.12 0.12 4.22
N ALA A 202 26.76 1.00 3.46
CA ALA A 202 27.99 0.70 2.74
C ALA A 202 29.06 1.75 3.04
N SER A 203 30.29 1.35 3.33
CA SER A 203 31.40 2.30 3.56
C SER A 203 32.11 2.76 2.28
N GLN A 204 31.88 2.06 1.16
CA GLN A 204 32.43 2.34 -0.16
C GLN A 204 31.55 1.65 -1.23
N ALA A 205 31.88 1.85 -2.51
CA ALA A 205 31.21 1.18 -3.61
C ALA A 205 31.27 -0.35 -3.45
N THR A 206 30.14 -1.03 -3.63
CA THR A 206 30.02 -2.48 -3.46
C THR A 206 28.82 -3.02 -4.25
N THR A 207 28.83 -4.31 -4.56
CA THR A 207 27.71 -5.01 -5.20
C THR A 207 27.61 -6.39 -4.62
N LEU A 208 26.39 -6.76 -4.26
CA LEU A 208 26.00 -8.09 -3.81
C LEU A 208 25.00 -8.64 -4.83
N GLY A 209 25.37 -9.74 -5.47
CA GLY A 209 24.43 -10.51 -6.29
C GLY A 209 23.30 -11.10 -5.45
N GLN A 210 22.34 -11.75 -6.09
CA GLN A 210 21.22 -12.40 -5.42
C GLN A 210 21.69 -13.35 -4.32
N HIS A 211 21.22 -13.12 -3.10
CA HIS A 211 21.40 -13.97 -1.93
C HIS A 211 20.03 -14.35 -1.38
N SER A 212 19.99 -15.46 -0.66
CA SER A 212 18.80 -15.95 0.03
C SER A 212 19.20 -16.40 1.42
N SER A 213 18.39 -16.11 2.42
CA SER A 213 18.64 -16.50 3.81
C SER A 213 17.32 -16.80 4.50
N SER A 214 17.23 -17.93 5.22
CA SER A 214 16.11 -18.14 6.15
C SER A 214 16.29 -17.21 7.35
N LEU A 215 15.20 -16.57 7.75
CA LEU A 215 15.12 -15.78 8.98
C LEU A 215 14.83 -16.65 10.20
N LEU A 216 14.56 -17.95 9.98
CA LEU A 216 14.28 -18.91 11.02
C LEU A 216 15.50 -19.79 11.28
N ASN A 217 15.72 -20.15 12.55
CA ASN A 217 16.75 -21.14 12.90
C ASN A 217 16.40 -22.55 12.40
N SER A 218 15.09 -22.83 12.30
CA SER A 218 14.50 -24.04 11.72
C SER A 218 13.10 -23.67 11.22
N PRO A 219 12.63 -24.25 10.10
CA PRO A 219 11.24 -24.12 9.68
C PRO A 219 10.27 -24.53 10.79
N TYR A 220 9.13 -23.85 10.89
CA TYR A 220 8.03 -24.30 11.72
C TYR A 220 7.40 -25.52 11.07
N LYS A 221 7.14 -26.57 11.86
CA LYS A 221 6.54 -27.80 11.35
C LYS A 221 5.32 -28.20 12.14
N LYS A 222 4.31 -28.74 11.47
CA LYS A 222 3.16 -29.38 12.10
C LYS A 222 2.65 -30.55 11.28
N SER A 223 2.62 -31.73 11.90
CA SER A 223 2.01 -32.92 11.31
C SER A 223 0.53 -33.01 11.71
N PHE A 224 -0.31 -33.31 10.72
CA PHE A 224 -1.73 -33.58 10.86
C PHE A 224 -1.98 -35.01 10.38
N THR A 225 -2.55 -35.85 11.23
CA THR A 225 -2.88 -37.23 10.88
C THR A 225 -4.39 -37.41 10.91
N LYS A 226 -4.96 -37.89 9.81
CA LYS A 226 -6.35 -38.35 9.74
C LYS A 226 -6.34 -39.85 9.55
N TYR A 227 -7.03 -40.55 10.43
CA TYR A 227 -7.25 -41.99 10.28
C TYR A 227 -8.43 -42.21 9.34
N VAL A 228 -8.15 -42.73 8.16
CA VAL A 228 -9.17 -42.94 7.13
C VAL A 228 -9.65 -44.39 7.18
N PRO A 229 -10.96 -44.65 7.22
CA PRO A 229 -11.50 -46.00 7.10
C PRO A 229 -11.13 -46.62 5.76
N ALA A 230 -10.57 -47.83 5.81
CA ALA A 230 -10.19 -48.61 4.65
C ALA A 230 -10.50 -50.10 4.86
N THR A 231 -10.42 -50.87 3.79
CA THR A 231 -10.59 -52.32 3.82
C THR A 231 -9.28 -53.01 3.41
N LEU A 232 -8.77 -53.89 4.28
CA LEU A 232 -7.59 -54.72 4.04
C LEU A 232 -7.98 -56.19 4.21
N LEU A 233 -7.83 -56.99 3.15
CA LEU A 233 -8.24 -58.41 3.13
C LEU A 233 -9.71 -58.63 3.55
N GLY A 234 -10.60 -57.68 3.19
CA GLY A 234 -12.02 -57.73 3.54
C GLY A 234 -12.34 -57.33 4.99
N LEU A 235 -11.36 -56.87 5.76
CA LEU A 235 -11.54 -56.40 7.14
C LEU A 235 -11.44 -54.88 7.21
N PRO A 236 -12.33 -54.21 7.96
CA PRO A 236 -12.26 -52.77 8.18
C PRO A 236 -11.03 -52.43 9.04
N ILE A 237 -10.25 -51.46 8.58
CA ILE A 237 -9.05 -50.96 9.24
C ILE A 237 -9.00 -49.43 9.16
N LEU A 238 -8.23 -48.81 10.04
CA LEU A 238 -7.94 -47.37 9.98
C LEU A 238 -6.52 -47.16 9.50
N VAL A 239 -6.36 -46.43 8.40
CA VAL A 239 -5.05 -46.09 7.85
C VAL A 239 -4.70 -44.66 8.25
N PRO A 240 -3.54 -44.44 8.90
CA PRO A 240 -3.09 -43.09 9.18
C PRO A 240 -2.65 -42.43 7.87
N VAL A 241 -3.25 -41.28 7.56
CA VAL A 241 -2.78 -40.42 6.47
C VAL A 241 -2.26 -39.12 7.08
N THR A 242 -0.95 -38.91 6.95
CA THR A 242 -0.21 -37.84 7.64
C THR A 242 0.30 -36.81 6.65
N ILE A 243 -0.03 -35.53 6.89
CA ILE A 243 0.52 -34.40 6.17
C ILE A 243 1.29 -33.50 7.15
N THR A 244 2.53 -33.19 6.83
CA THR A 244 3.36 -32.24 7.57
C THR A 244 3.43 -30.93 6.80
N VAL A 245 2.94 -29.85 7.41
CA VAL A 245 3.12 -28.49 6.90
C VAL A 245 4.41 -27.92 7.47
N GLU A 246 5.22 -27.35 6.60
CA GLU A 246 6.43 -26.60 6.94
C GLU A 246 6.27 -25.15 6.51
N ILE A 247 6.60 -24.21 7.39
CA ILE A 247 6.65 -22.79 7.08
C ILE A 247 8.07 -22.29 7.31
N ASP A 248 8.66 -21.73 6.26
CA ASP A 248 9.91 -21.00 6.32
C ASP A 248 9.67 -19.51 5.99
N LEU A 249 10.51 -18.63 6.54
CA LEU A 249 10.50 -17.21 6.22
C LEU A 249 11.82 -16.86 5.55
N ILE A 250 11.79 -16.70 4.24
CA ILE A 250 12.97 -16.52 3.40
C ILE A 250 13.13 -15.04 3.07
N ALA A 251 14.32 -14.49 3.26
CA ALA A 251 14.71 -13.19 2.76
C ALA A 251 15.59 -13.34 1.52
N ASP A 252 15.08 -12.92 0.36
CA ASP A 252 15.88 -12.80 -0.87
C ASP A 252 16.32 -11.35 -1.04
N TYR A 253 17.59 -11.11 -1.32
CA TYR A 253 18.10 -9.75 -1.42
C TYR A 253 19.28 -9.63 -2.38
N SER A 254 19.38 -8.45 -2.98
CA SER A 254 20.57 -8.02 -3.73
C SER A 254 20.75 -6.53 -3.60
N VAL A 255 21.98 -6.06 -3.69
CA VAL A 255 22.26 -4.64 -3.54
C VAL A 255 23.40 -4.17 -4.41
N GLN A 256 23.29 -2.97 -4.93
CA GLN A 256 24.36 -2.27 -5.60
C GLN A 256 24.47 -0.86 -5.00
N VAL A 257 25.67 -0.49 -4.56
CA VAL A 257 25.96 0.83 -4.03
C VAL A 257 27.15 1.44 -4.75
N SER A 258 27.05 2.69 -5.21
CA SER A 258 28.12 3.34 -5.98
C SER A 258 29.20 4.00 -5.12
N ALA A 259 28.95 4.23 -3.82
CA ALA A 259 29.89 4.86 -2.87
C ALA A 259 29.39 4.67 -1.42
N ALA A 260 29.98 5.37 -0.46
CA ALA A 260 29.54 5.31 0.94
C ALA A 260 28.09 5.82 1.10
N VAL A 261 27.24 5.03 1.76
CA VAL A 261 25.83 5.35 1.99
C VAL A 261 25.33 4.76 3.31
N SER A 262 24.37 5.42 3.93
CA SER A 262 23.51 4.81 4.94
C SER A 262 22.06 5.20 4.68
N ARG A 263 21.20 4.19 4.58
CA ARG A 263 19.76 4.33 4.28
C ARG A 263 18.95 3.42 5.17
N SER A 264 17.82 3.91 5.63
CA SER A 264 16.83 3.07 6.29
C SER A 264 15.41 3.43 5.86
N ALA A 265 14.57 2.42 5.71
CA ALA A 265 13.19 2.56 5.30
C ALA A 265 12.29 1.58 6.08
N THR A 266 11.06 2.00 6.32
CA THR A 266 10.02 1.19 6.97
C THR A 266 8.98 0.81 5.93
N PHE A 267 8.69 -0.48 5.88
CA PHE A 267 7.69 -1.08 5.02
C PHE A 267 6.57 -1.60 5.91
N THR A 268 5.33 -1.31 5.55
CA THR A 268 4.15 -1.92 6.16
C THR A 268 3.28 -2.48 5.05
N SER A 269 2.78 -3.68 5.25
CA SER A 269 2.01 -4.43 4.29
C SER A 269 0.93 -5.18 5.03
N ASN A 270 -0.33 -4.90 4.73
CA ASN A 270 -1.48 -5.58 5.31
C ASN A 270 -2.32 -6.10 4.17
N ASN A 271 -2.38 -7.42 4.00
CA ASN A 271 -2.99 -7.99 2.80
C ASN A 271 -3.91 -9.13 3.15
N THR A 272 -4.96 -9.27 2.36
CA THR A 272 -5.70 -10.52 2.24
C THR A 272 -5.50 -11.11 0.86
N PHE A 273 -5.45 -12.44 0.77
CA PHE A 273 -5.26 -13.15 -0.47
C PHE A 273 -6.09 -14.44 -0.53
N THR A 274 -6.45 -14.82 -1.75
CA THR A 274 -6.88 -16.18 -2.07
C THR A 274 -5.85 -16.75 -3.02
N LEU A 275 -5.42 -17.99 -2.79
CA LEU A 275 -4.44 -18.67 -3.62
C LEU A 275 -4.82 -20.14 -3.72
N GLY A 276 -4.82 -20.70 -4.92
CA GLY A 276 -5.09 -22.12 -5.07
C GLY A 276 -4.58 -22.72 -6.37
N ILE A 277 -4.41 -24.04 -6.37
CA ILE A 277 -4.25 -24.84 -7.58
C ILE A 277 -5.26 -25.97 -7.55
N LYS A 278 -5.79 -26.29 -8.72
CA LYS A 278 -6.68 -27.42 -8.93
C LYS A 278 -6.21 -28.20 -10.15
N TYR A 279 -6.00 -29.50 -9.96
CA TYR A 279 -5.89 -30.47 -11.03
C TYR A 279 -7.22 -31.20 -11.17
N ASP A 280 -7.82 -31.14 -12.35
CA ASP A 280 -9.09 -31.80 -12.68
C ASP A 280 -9.15 -31.97 -14.20
N ASN A 281 -9.79 -33.03 -14.70
CA ASN A 281 -9.90 -33.34 -16.13
C ASN A 281 -8.55 -33.32 -16.88
N ASN A 282 -7.48 -33.81 -16.24
CA ASN A 282 -6.11 -33.80 -16.77
C ASN A 282 -5.54 -32.40 -17.09
N GLN A 283 -6.03 -31.35 -16.44
CA GLN A 283 -5.58 -29.98 -16.59
C GLN A 283 -5.30 -29.36 -15.22
N TRP A 284 -4.27 -28.54 -15.14
CA TRP A 284 -4.03 -27.71 -13.96
C TRP A 284 -4.60 -26.31 -14.17
N ASN A 285 -5.25 -25.78 -13.13
CA ASN A 285 -5.77 -24.42 -13.07
C ASN A 285 -5.31 -23.76 -11.77
N GLY A 286 -4.88 -22.50 -11.87
CA GLY A 286 -4.52 -21.70 -10.71
C GLY A 286 -5.58 -20.64 -10.42
N THR A 287 -5.86 -20.37 -9.15
CA THR A 287 -6.72 -19.29 -8.70
C THR A 287 -5.91 -18.33 -7.84
N ASN A 288 -6.15 -17.03 -8.02
CA ASN A 288 -5.60 -16.01 -7.13
C ASN A 288 -6.54 -14.81 -7.01
N SER A 289 -6.51 -14.15 -5.85
CA SER A 289 -6.96 -12.77 -5.69
C SER A 289 -6.16 -12.11 -4.58
N PHE A 290 -5.96 -10.79 -4.70
CA PHE A 290 -5.22 -10.00 -3.71
C PHE A 290 -5.98 -8.72 -3.41
N SER A 291 -6.00 -8.33 -2.14
CA SER A 291 -6.38 -7.00 -1.68
C SER A 291 -5.21 -6.38 -0.92
N PRO A 292 -4.20 -5.84 -1.64
CA PRO A 292 -3.00 -5.32 -0.99
C PRO A 292 -3.25 -3.95 -0.36
N ASN A 293 -2.72 -3.74 0.85
CA ASN A 293 -2.67 -2.44 1.50
C ASN A 293 -1.25 -2.20 2.04
N ASN A 294 -0.43 -1.55 1.21
CA ASN A 294 0.99 -1.35 1.47
C ASN A 294 1.28 0.13 1.73
N THR A 295 2.19 0.41 2.65
CA THR A 295 2.73 1.74 2.91
C THR A 295 4.26 1.70 3.04
N PHE A 296 4.88 2.83 2.73
CA PHE A 296 6.32 3.00 2.71
C PHE A 296 6.70 4.31 3.37
N ILE A 297 7.74 4.29 4.22
CA ILE A 297 8.27 5.49 4.86
C ILE A 297 9.80 5.48 4.76
N LEU A 298 10.38 6.51 4.15
CA LEU A 298 11.81 6.75 4.18
C LEU A 298 12.19 7.40 5.52
N ASN A 299 13.13 6.82 6.27
CA ASN A 299 13.46 7.31 7.60
C ASN A 299 14.72 8.20 7.62
N ASN A 300 15.83 7.70 7.08
CA ASN A 300 17.12 8.41 7.13
C ASN A 300 17.87 8.26 5.82
N SER A 301 18.49 9.35 5.37
CA SER A 301 19.35 9.39 4.18
C SER A 301 20.62 10.21 4.40
N SER A 302 21.79 9.57 4.31
CA SER A 302 23.11 10.21 4.18
C SER A 302 24.01 9.59 3.10
N GLY A 303 25.02 10.32 2.62
CA GLY A 303 26.02 9.85 1.64
C GLY A 303 25.85 10.44 0.23
N ASN A 304 26.83 10.21 -0.65
CA ASN A 304 26.84 10.63 -2.07
C ASN A 304 26.92 9.39 -2.94
N ALA A 305 25.81 8.68 -3.08
CA ALA A 305 25.76 7.38 -3.70
C ALA A 305 24.41 7.10 -4.35
N ASN A 306 24.46 6.24 -5.36
CA ASN A 306 23.30 5.52 -5.87
C ASN A 306 23.23 4.18 -5.12
N LEU A 307 22.03 3.83 -4.67
CA LEU A 307 21.67 2.57 -4.03
C LEU A 307 20.56 1.92 -4.86
N ASN A 308 20.78 0.70 -5.31
CA ASN A 308 19.74 -0.20 -5.82
C ASN A 308 19.64 -1.37 -4.84
N LEU A 309 18.47 -1.59 -4.26
CA LEU A 309 18.19 -2.71 -3.36
C LEU A 309 16.97 -3.44 -3.89
N ASP A 310 17.12 -4.74 -4.10
CA ASP A 310 15.98 -5.65 -4.19
C ASP A 310 15.93 -6.43 -2.88
N LEU A 311 14.76 -6.48 -2.24
CA LEU A 311 14.52 -7.31 -1.06
C LEU A 311 13.16 -7.98 -1.23
N ALA A 312 13.04 -9.21 -0.76
CA ALA A 312 11.77 -9.89 -0.66
C ALA A 312 11.72 -10.69 0.63
N LEU A 313 10.64 -10.52 1.39
CA LEU A 313 10.32 -11.40 2.51
C LEU A 313 9.23 -12.37 2.08
N THR A 314 9.57 -13.65 2.11
CA THR A 314 8.76 -14.73 1.53
C THR A 314 8.46 -15.78 2.59
N PRO A 315 7.27 -15.76 3.20
CA PRO A 315 6.70 -16.95 3.80
C PRO A 315 6.53 -18.02 2.72
N LYS A 316 7.26 -19.13 2.83
CA LYS A 316 7.11 -20.33 2.00
C LYS A 316 6.46 -21.41 2.85
N ILE A 317 5.34 -21.92 2.38
CA ILE A 317 4.55 -22.99 2.97
C ILE A 317 4.74 -24.22 2.10
N SER A 318 5.13 -25.34 2.68
CA SER A 318 5.28 -26.61 1.97
C SER A 318 4.48 -27.67 2.71
N ALA A 319 3.65 -28.44 2.01
CA ALA A 319 2.96 -29.58 2.60
C ALA A 319 3.63 -30.87 2.12
N LYS A 320 3.96 -31.75 3.06
CA LYS A 320 4.61 -33.03 2.83
C LYS A 320 3.67 -34.17 3.20
N LEU A 321 3.37 -35.05 2.27
CA LEU A 321 2.57 -36.25 2.52
C LEU A 321 3.51 -37.38 2.93
N TYR A 322 3.41 -37.86 4.18
CA TYR A 322 4.35 -38.83 4.79
C TYR A 322 5.84 -38.44 4.68
N GLY A 323 6.16 -37.16 4.88
CA GLY A 323 7.53 -36.64 4.76
C GLY A 323 8.07 -36.53 3.33
N ILE A 324 7.30 -36.98 2.32
CA ILE A 324 7.65 -36.82 0.90
C ILE A 324 7.28 -35.40 0.45
N VAL A 325 8.13 -34.78 -0.36
CA VAL A 325 7.89 -33.45 -0.93
C VAL A 325 6.51 -33.42 -1.61
N GLY A 326 5.74 -32.37 -1.36
CA GLY A 326 4.40 -32.18 -1.90
C GLY A 326 4.20 -30.76 -2.45
N PRO A 327 2.95 -30.27 -2.48
CA PRO A 327 2.66 -28.93 -2.97
C PRO A 327 3.25 -27.86 -2.05
N TYR A 328 3.57 -26.72 -2.63
CA TYR A 328 4.05 -25.55 -1.92
C TYR A 328 3.32 -24.30 -2.39
N ALA A 329 3.24 -23.33 -1.49
CA ALA A 329 2.76 -22.00 -1.78
C ALA A 329 3.68 -20.96 -1.13
N SER A 330 3.85 -19.82 -1.77
CA SER A 330 4.54 -18.67 -1.21
C SER A 330 3.81 -17.40 -1.60
N VAL A 331 3.87 -16.41 -0.71
CA VAL A 331 3.40 -15.05 -0.99
C VAL A 331 4.51 -14.10 -0.56
N SER A 332 5.38 -13.74 -1.51
CA SER A 332 6.50 -12.85 -1.30
C SER A 332 6.01 -11.40 -1.23
N LEU A 333 6.33 -10.71 -0.14
CA LEU A 333 6.38 -9.26 -0.15
C LEU A 333 7.66 -8.83 -0.86
N LYS A 334 7.53 -8.22 -2.03
CA LYS A 334 8.66 -7.74 -2.83
C LYS A 334 8.80 -6.24 -2.75
N GLU A 335 10.03 -5.78 -2.59
CA GLU A 335 10.41 -4.39 -2.69
C GLU A 335 11.58 -4.23 -3.66
N GLN A 336 11.53 -3.14 -4.43
CA GLN A 336 12.62 -2.67 -5.25
C GLN A 336 12.83 -1.18 -4.94
N LEU A 337 13.97 -0.87 -4.36
CA LEU A 337 14.34 0.45 -3.91
C LEU A 337 15.49 0.99 -4.75
N THR A 338 15.31 2.18 -5.28
CA THR A 338 16.35 2.97 -5.94
C THR A 338 16.45 4.30 -5.22
N ALA A 339 17.63 4.65 -4.74
CA ALA A 339 17.86 5.93 -4.07
C ALA A 339 19.15 6.54 -4.57
N ALA A 340 19.13 7.83 -4.89
CA ALA A 340 20.29 8.56 -5.32
C ALA A 340 20.42 9.85 -4.50
N VAL A 341 21.65 10.17 -4.11
CA VAL A 341 22.02 11.48 -3.56
C VAL A 341 23.27 11.99 -4.26
N LYS A 342 23.25 13.27 -4.61
CA LYS A 342 24.36 14.01 -5.20
C LYS A 342 24.80 15.12 -4.25
N LEU A 343 26.11 15.38 -4.20
CA LEU A 343 26.76 16.47 -3.45
C LEU A 343 27.67 17.30 -4.38
N PRO A 344 28.03 18.56 -4.06
CA PRO A 344 27.75 19.30 -2.81
C PRO A 344 26.34 19.89 -2.72
N GLU A 345 25.68 20.10 -3.85
CA GLU A 345 24.27 20.46 -3.92
C GLU A 345 23.45 19.21 -3.57
N ILE A 346 22.89 19.14 -2.35
CA ILE A 346 22.12 17.98 -1.85
C ILE A 346 20.85 17.80 -2.70
N ASN A 347 21.02 17.21 -3.88
CA ASN A 347 19.93 16.76 -4.73
C ASN A 347 19.75 15.29 -4.46
N TRP A 348 18.50 14.87 -4.32
CA TRP A 348 18.20 13.51 -4.00
C TRP A 348 16.91 13.09 -4.66
N ASP A 349 16.82 11.81 -4.98
CA ASP A 349 15.59 11.19 -5.39
C ASP A 349 15.55 9.75 -4.94
N PHE A 350 14.33 9.27 -4.83
CA PHE A 350 14.02 7.99 -4.26
C PHE A 350 12.83 7.42 -5.02
N LYS A 351 12.94 6.13 -5.33
CA LYS A 351 11.88 5.31 -5.88
C LYS A 351 11.79 4.02 -5.06
N ALA A 352 10.60 3.68 -4.58
CA ALA A 352 10.29 2.34 -4.10
C ALA A 352 9.13 1.76 -4.90
N ASP A 353 9.31 0.55 -5.41
CA ASP A 353 8.22 -0.27 -5.93
C ASP A 353 7.94 -1.38 -4.92
N ILE A 354 6.70 -1.53 -4.49
CA ILE A 354 6.26 -2.59 -3.57
C ILE A 354 5.14 -3.39 -4.23
N TRP A 355 5.27 -4.70 -4.24
CA TRP A 355 4.23 -5.59 -4.77
C TRP A 355 4.27 -6.94 -4.09
N LEU A 356 3.19 -7.69 -4.24
CA LEU A 356 3.17 -9.09 -3.83
C LEU A 356 3.47 -9.96 -5.04
N LYS A 357 4.27 -10.99 -4.83
CA LYS A 357 4.41 -12.10 -5.77
C LYS A 357 3.99 -13.38 -5.07
N SER A 358 2.91 -13.99 -5.51
CA SER A 358 2.57 -15.34 -5.07
C SER A 358 3.10 -16.38 -6.04
N THR A 359 3.42 -17.54 -5.49
CA THR A 359 3.69 -18.75 -6.27
C THR A 359 3.01 -19.91 -5.59
N ILE A 360 2.40 -20.78 -6.36
CA ILE A 360 1.87 -22.04 -5.87
C ILE A 360 2.23 -23.10 -6.89
N GLY A 361 2.62 -24.27 -6.41
CA GLY A 361 3.11 -25.31 -7.29
C GLY A 361 3.37 -26.62 -6.59
N ILE A 362 3.89 -27.53 -7.38
CA ILE A 362 4.32 -28.86 -6.99
C ILE A 362 5.69 -29.08 -7.66
N GLU A 363 6.71 -29.41 -6.86
CA GLU A 363 8.08 -29.61 -7.35
C GLU A 363 8.17 -30.88 -8.23
N ALA A 364 9.00 -30.85 -9.27
CA ALA A 364 9.23 -31.96 -10.19
C ALA A 364 9.88 -33.15 -9.51
N GLY A 365 9.62 -34.36 -10.03
CA GLY A 365 10.15 -35.60 -9.46
C GLY A 365 9.32 -36.16 -8.30
N ILE A 366 8.27 -35.45 -7.87
CA ILE A 366 7.22 -36.03 -7.03
C ILE A 366 6.40 -36.97 -7.91
N LYS A 367 6.47 -38.27 -7.61
CA LYS A 367 5.53 -39.25 -8.14
C LYS A 367 4.19 -39.05 -7.44
N ILE A 368 3.22 -38.46 -8.14
CA ILE A 368 1.83 -38.62 -7.72
C ILE A 368 1.31 -39.88 -8.40
N LEU A 369 1.49 -41.02 -7.73
CA LEU A 369 1.12 -42.36 -8.23
C LEU A 369 1.92 -42.74 -9.50
N ASP A 370 1.28 -43.48 -10.42
CA ASP A 370 1.83 -43.92 -11.72
C ASP A 370 2.18 -42.78 -12.70
N LYS A 371 1.77 -41.55 -12.39
CA LYS A 371 2.07 -40.38 -13.20
C LYS A 371 3.23 -39.64 -12.56
N GLU A 372 4.44 -39.91 -13.06
CA GLU A 372 5.55 -38.99 -12.84
C GLU A 372 5.12 -37.62 -13.38
N LEU A 373 5.00 -36.64 -12.49
CA LEU A 373 5.00 -35.24 -12.91
C LEU A 373 6.40 -34.96 -13.45
N THR A 374 6.56 -35.22 -14.75
CA THR A 374 7.82 -35.10 -15.49
C THR A 374 8.26 -33.64 -15.67
N THR A 375 7.44 -32.68 -15.26
CA THR A 375 7.71 -31.24 -15.31
C THR A 375 7.13 -30.54 -14.08
N ASP A 376 7.87 -29.58 -13.52
CA ASP A 376 7.39 -28.68 -12.47
C ASP A 376 6.04 -28.07 -12.88
N TYR A 377 5.04 -28.15 -12.02
CA TYR A 377 3.86 -27.29 -12.17
C TYR A 377 3.97 -26.16 -11.15
N SER A 378 4.24 -24.97 -11.66
CA SER A 378 4.33 -23.75 -10.86
C SER A 378 3.55 -22.66 -11.57
N HIS A 379 2.76 -21.93 -10.81
CA HIS A 379 2.10 -20.73 -11.30
C HIS A 379 2.39 -19.58 -10.34
N SER A 380 2.71 -18.42 -10.92
CA SER A 380 2.99 -17.21 -10.16
C SER A 380 2.11 -16.07 -10.63
N TRP A 381 1.71 -15.22 -9.68
CA TRP A 381 1.01 -13.96 -9.97
C TRP A 381 1.68 -12.82 -9.24
N GLU A 382 1.57 -11.62 -9.81
CA GLU A 382 2.07 -10.39 -9.20
C GLU A 382 0.94 -9.36 -9.13
N THR A 383 0.85 -8.65 -8.01
CA THR A 383 0.00 -7.46 -7.93
C THR A 383 0.60 -6.33 -8.75
N PRO A 384 -0.20 -5.33 -9.18
CA PRO A 384 0.36 -4.06 -9.62
C PRO A 384 1.34 -3.52 -8.58
N LYS A 385 2.43 -2.92 -9.05
CA LYS A 385 3.40 -2.26 -8.19
C LYS A 385 2.79 -1.00 -7.60
N LEU A 386 2.80 -0.88 -6.28
CA LEU A 386 2.67 0.40 -5.61
C LEU A 386 4.03 1.09 -5.75
N SER A 387 4.11 2.05 -6.65
CA SER A 387 5.29 2.90 -6.79
C SER A 387 5.19 4.08 -5.83
N TYR A 388 6.34 4.48 -5.28
CA TYR A 388 6.56 5.68 -4.49
C TYR A 388 7.76 6.44 -5.03
N HIS A 389 7.57 7.66 -5.52
CA HIS A 389 8.61 8.54 -6.05
C HIS A 389 8.67 9.87 -5.29
N THR A 390 9.87 10.25 -4.85
CA THR A 390 10.11 11.54 -4.21
C THR A 390 11.50 12.09 -4.53
N PRO A 391 11.68 13.42 -4.69
CA PRO A 391 10.61 14.42 -4.84
C PRO A 391 9.92 14.29 -6.21
N TYR A 392 8.63 14.62 -6.30
CA TYR A 392 7.84 14.41 -7.52
C TYR A 392 7.33 15.69 -8.18
N LYS A 393 6.73 16.61 -7.40
CA LYS A 393 6.09 17.82 -7.94
C LYS A 393 6.35 19.03 -7.04
N ILE A 394 6.51 20.20 -7.66
CA ILE A 394 6.52 21.50 -6.99
C ILE A 394 5.29 22.34 -7.40
N SER A 395 4.75 23.14 -6.48
CA SER A 395 3.68 24.10 -6.75
C SER A 395 3.88 25.42 -6.02
N ALA A 396 3.35 26.52 -6.58
CA ALA A 396 3.34 27.81 -5.91
C ALA A 396 2.21 27.88 -4.86
N ILE A 397 2.53 28.44 -3.68
CA ILE A 397 1.55 28.76 -2.63
C ILE A 397 1.23 30.27 -2.68
N SER A 398 2.25 31.14 -2.73
CA SER A 398 2.07 32.60 -2.69
C SER A 398 3.24 33.36 -3.30
N GLY A 399 3.05 34.69 -3.48
CA GLY A 399 4.13 35.61 -3.86
C GLY A 399 4.32 35.83 -5.36
N ASN A 400 3.40 35.37 -6.20
CA ASN A 400 3.47 35.63 -7.65
C ASN A 400 2.75 36.94 -8.03
N ASN A 401 3.16 37.55 -9.15
CA ASN A 401 2.59 38.76 -9.74
C ASN A 401 2.58 39.98 -8.80
N GLN A 402 3.64 40.16 -8.01
CA GLN A 402 3.71 41.24 -7.03
C GLN A 402 4.13 42.58 -7.66
N LEU A 403 3.81 43.66 -6.96
CA LEU A 403 4.35 44.99 -7.23
C LEU A 403 5.38 45.38 -6.15
N GLY A 404 6.40 46.11 -6.56
CA GLY A 404 7.38 46.66 -5.63
C GLY A 404 8.22 47.76 -6.28
N SER A 405 9.12 48.33 -5.48
CA SER A 405 10.07 49.34 -5.93
C SER A 405 11.48 48.73 -6.03
N THR A 406 12.30 49.26 -6.93
CA THR A 406 13.71 48.84 -7.06
C THR A 406 14.45 48.87 -5.71
N GLY A 407 15.11 47.76 -5.39
CA GLY A 407 15.90 47.61 -4.17
C GLY A 407 15.09 47.41 -2.88
N VAL A 408 13.77 47.31 -2.99
CA VAL A 408 12.87 47.05 -1.85
C VAL A 408 12.44 45.58 -1.83
N PRO A 409 12.44 44.91 -0.65
CA PRO A 409 11.83 43.60 -0.50
C PRO A 409 10.34 43.63 -0.86
N LEU A 410 9.89 42.65 -1.64
CA LEU A 410 8.47 42.45 -1.92
C LEU A 410 7.68 42.19 -0.63
N ALA A 411 6.41 42.60 -0.65
CA ALA A 411 5.53 42.52 0.51
C ALA A 411 5.22 41.06 0.90
N ASP A 412 4.92 40.22 -0.08
CA ASP A 412 4.65 38.81 0.13
C ASP A 412 5.90 37.95 -0.16
N PRO A 413 6.18 36.95 0.68
CA PRO A 413 7.23 35.98 0.38
C PRO A 413 6.85 35.08 -0.80
N ILE A 414 7.87 34.62 -1.51
CA ILE A 414 7.77 33.58 -2.53
C ILE A 414 7.71 32.23 -1.81
N VAL A 415 6.55 31.58 -1.83
CA VAL A 415 6.32 30.33 -1.11
C VAL A 415 5.96 29.23 -2.10
N VAL A 416 6.64 28.09 -1.99
CA VAL A 416 6.39 26.89 -2.79
C VAL A 416 6.21 25.67 -1.90
N LYS A 417 5.54 24.64 -2.43
CA LYS A 417 5.38 23.33 -1.80
C LYS A 417 5.96 22.23 -2.69
N VAL A 418 6.71 21.31 -2.09
CA VAL A 418 7.17 20.07 -2.74
C VAL A 418 6.43 18.88 -2.15
N VAL A 419 5.94 18.01 -3.04
CA VAL A 419 5.22 16.79 -2.69
C VAL A 419 5.78 15.57 -3.43
N ASP A 420 5.49 14.39 -2.91
CA ASP A 420 5.67 13.12 -3.62
C ASP A 420 4.51 12.86 -4.61
N GLU A 421 4.53 11.72 -5.28
CA GLU A 421 3.51 11.37 -6.26
C GLU A 421 2.13 11.06 -5.66
N LEU A 422 2.05 10.89 -4.34
CA LEU A 422 0.82 10.67 -3.59
C LEU A 422 0.32 11.96 -2.92
N GLU A 423 0.89 13.12 -3.29
CA GLU A 423 0.59 14.44 -2.73
C GLU A 423 0.97 14.62 -1.24
N HIS A 424 1.79 13.74 -0.66
CA HIS A 424 2.29 13.97 0.70
C HIS A 424 3.44 14.98 0.69
N PRO A 425 3.47 15.91 1.68
CA PRO A 425 4.52 16.92 1.78
C PRO A 425 5.90 16.28 1.98
N GLN A 426 6.91 16.82 1.28
CA GLN A 426 8.28 16.30 1.33
C GLN A 426 9.23 17.25 2.06
N SER A 427 9.65 16.85 3.25
CA SER A 427 10.68 17.53 4.06
C SER A 427 12.08 17.22 3.55
N GLY A 428 13.04 18.11 3.78
CA GLY A 428 14.45 17.85 3.47
C GLY A 428 14.83 17.97 1.98
N VAL A 429 13.97 18.58 1.15
CA VAL A 429 14.23 18.76 -0.29
C VAL A 429 14.82 20.16 -0.54
N ASN A 430 15.91 20.23 -1.32
CA ASN A 430 16.46 21.51 -1.74
C ASN A 430 15.58 22.18 -2.81
N VAL A 431 15.25 23.43 -2.54
CA VAL A 431 14.59 24.34 -3.48
C VAL A 431 15.54 25.49 -3.81
N TYR A 432 15.82 25.66 -5.10
CA TYR A 432 16.74 26.65 -5.63
C TYR A 432 15.98 27.85 -6.20
N PHE A 433 16.39 29.05 -5.79
CA PHE A 433 15.80 30.32 -6.18
C PHE A 433 16.81 31.10 -7.03
N SER A 434 16.48 31.37 -8.29
CA SER A 434 17.36 32.00 -9.26
C SER A 434 16.67 33.17 -9.96
N ILE A 435 17.24 34.37 -9.82
CA ILE A 435 16.81 35.54 -10.57
C ILE A 435 17.23 35.34 -12.03
N VAL A 436 16.24 35.25 -12.93
CA VAL A 436 16.50 35.05 -14.37
C VAL A 436 16.32 36.33 -15.18
N HIS A 437 15.49 37.26 -14.71
CA HIS A 437 15.28 38.56 -15.34
C HIS A 437 15.06 39.68 -14.30
N GLY A 438 15.34 40.91 -14.70
CA GLY A 438 15.05 42.12 -13.93
C GLY A 438 16.11 42.55 -12.91
N GLY A 439 16.93 41.60 -12.47
CA GLY A 439 17.94 41.82 -11.44
C GLY A 439 17.36 41.71 -10.03
N GLY A 440 18.08 42.24 -9.04
CA GLY A 440 17.71 42.12 -7.63
C GLY A 440 18.31 40.89 -6.95
N SER A 441 17.68 40.43 -5.88
CA SER A 441 18.21 39.34 -5.04
C SER A 441 17.14 38.64 -4.23
N VAL A 442 17.38 37.38 -3.87
CA VAL A 442 16.67 36.67 -2.80
C VAL A 442 17.54 36.61 -1.55
N ASN A 443 16.92 36.60 -0.37
CA ASN A 443 17.65 36.52 0.91
C ASN A 443 18.46 35.22 1.06
N THR A 444 18.02 34.13 0.43
CA THR A 444 18.80 32.90 0.26
C THR A 444 18.48 32.27 -1.10
N GLN A 445 19.50 31.73 -1.77
CA GLN A 445 19.35 31.07 -3.08
C GLN A 445 18.93 29.60 -2.93
N THR A 446 19.01 29.02 -1.73
CA THR A 446 18.62 27.63 -1.47
C THR A 446 17.93 27.52 -0.12
N VAL A 447 16.79 26.85 -0.12
CA VAL A 447 15.99 26.55 1.08
C VAL A 447 15.71 25.06 1.11
N ILE A 448 15.83 24.45 2.28
CA ILE A 448 15.40 23.07 2.52
C ILE A 448 13.93 23.11 2.95
N THR A 449 13.08 22.30 2.34
CA THR A 449 11.67 22.20 2.72
C THR A 449 11.48 21.70 4.16
N ASP A 450 10.48 22.25 4.85
CA ASP A 450 10.08 21.81 6.19
C ASP A 450 9.17 20.55 6.17
N ASP A 451 8.66 20.14 7.33
CA ASP A 451 7.77 18.98 7.49
C ASP A 451 6.42 19.10 6.74
N GLN A 452 6.05 20.31 6.31
CA GLN A 452 4.90 20.55 5.44
C GLN A 452 5.28 20.65 3.97
N GLY A 453 6.54 20.37 3.63
CA GLY A 453 7.08 20.45 2.28
C GLY A 453 7.25 21.88 1.79
N ILE A 454 7.28 22.87 2.68
CA ILE A 454 7.25 24.29 2.32
C ILE A 454 8.66 24.87 2.28
N ALA A 455 8.95 25.66 1.25
CA ALA A 455 10.13 26.52 1.16
C ALA A 455 9.71 27.96 0.85
N SER A 456 10.38 28.93 1.48
CA SER A 456 10.01 30.35 1.39
C SER A 456 11.24 31.25 1.32
N VAL A 457 11.18 32.28 0.48
CA VAL A 457 12.19 33.35 0.39
C VAL A 457 11.53 34.73 0.27
N ILE A 458 12.28 35.76 0.66
CA ILE A 458 11.91 37.15 0.38
C ILE A 458 12.67 37.60 -0.85
N TRP A 459 11.95 38.08 -1.86
CA TRP A 459 12.52 38.58 -3.11
C TRP A 459 12.59 40.11 -3.10
N THR A 460 13.77 40.67 -3.34
CA THR A 460 14.02 42.10 -3.52
C THR A 460 14.15 42.42 -5.01
N LEU A 461 13.37 43.38 -5.51
CA LEU A 461 13.31 43.68 -6.94
C LEU A 461 14.55 44.39 -7.48
N GLY A 462 14.86 44.11 -8.74
CA GLY A 462 15.84 44.85 -9.51
C GLY A 462 15.29 46.13 -10.13
N ASN A 463 16.01 46.67 -11.11
CA ASN A 463 15.71 47.97 -11.70
C ASN A 463 14.91 47.91 -13.01
N GLN A 464 14.61 46.72 -13.53
CA GLN A 464 13.77 46.57 -14.71
C GLN A 464 12.30 46.62 -14.33
N THR A 465 11.45 47.03 -15.28
CA THR A 465 10.00 47.07 -15.13
C THR A 465 9.43 45.69 -14.85
N GLU A 466 9.82 44.67 -15.62
CA GLU A 466 9.44 43.28 -15.38
C GLU A 466 10.61 42.54 -14.72
N ASN A 467 10.30 41.71 -13.73
CA ASN A 467 11.27 40.90 -13.02
C ASN A 467 10.77 39.46 -12.98
N GLU A 468 11.68 38.51 -13.08
CA GLU A 468 11.36 37.08 -13.11
C GLU A 468 12.33 36.29 -12.23
N LEU A 469 11.74 35.47 -11.35
CA LEU A 469 12.41 34.54 -10.46
C LEU A 469 11.98 33.12 -10.83
N HIS A 470 12.96 32.24 -11.05
CA HIS A 470 12.72 30.80 -11.20
C HIS A 470 12.96 30.09 -9.87
N VAL A 471 12.00 29.24 -9.50
CA VAL A 471 12.07 28.37 -8.35
C VAL A 471 12.11 26.93 -8.85
N SER A 472 13.18 26.19 -8.51
CA SER A 472 13.40 24.86 -9.06
C SER A 472 13.80 23.85 -8.00
N THR A 473 13.41 22.61 -8.23
CA THR A 473 13.86 21.42 -7.51
C THR A 473 14.26 20.37 -8.52
N LYS A 474 15.30 19.59 -8.19
CA LYS A 474 15.90 18.60 -9.07
C LYS A 474 16.04 17.26 -8.37
N LYS A 475 16.08 16.20 -9.17
CA LYS A 475 16.49 14.86 -8.76
C LYS A 475 18.02 14.77 -8.66
N ALA A 476 18.55 13.69 -8.10
CA ALA A 476 20.00 13.52 -7.96
C ALA A 476 20.73 13.47 -9.31
N ASP A 477 20.08 12.95 -10.36
CA ASP A 477 20.64 12.96 -11.73
C ASP A 477 20.71 14.38 -12.35
N GLY A 478 20.08 15.38 -11.71
CA GLY A 478 20.00 16.77 -12.15
C GLY A 478 18.78 17.09 -13.02
N SER A 479 17.91 16.12 -13.31
CA SER A 479 16.66 16.36 -14.01
C SER A 479 15.69 17.17 -13.15
N ASN A 480 14.80 17.94 -13.78
CA ASN A 480 13.74 18.62 -13.07
C ASN A 480 12.66 17.65 -12.59
N ILE A 481 12.02 17.98 -11.46
CA ILE A 481 10.75 17.36 -11.05
C ILE A 481 9.57 18.00 -11.80
N LEU A 482 8.35 17.44 -11.66
CA LEU A 482 7.17 17.99 -12.32
C LEU A 482 6.92 19.45 -11.89
N ASN A 483 6.61 20.32 -12.86
CA ASN A 483 6.45 21.77 -12.73
C ASN A 483 7.71 22.57 -12.35
N SER A 484 8.90 21.96 -12.37
CA SER A 484 10.17 22.67 -12.14
C SER A 484 10.83 23.04 -13.48
N PRO A 485 11.27 24.30 -13.70
CA PRO A 485 11.15 25.44 -12.79
C PRO A 485 9.74 26.06 -12.79
N LEU A 486 9.33 26.60 -11.63
CA LEU A 486 8.21 27.51 -11.49
C LEU A 486 8.68 28.96 -11.70
N ALA A 487 7.96 29.72 -12.52
CA ALA A 487 8.24 31.13 -12.73
C ALA A 487 7.36 32.01 -11.83
N PHE A 488 8.00 32.95 -11.14
CA PHE A 488 7.37 34.03 -10.38
C PHE A 488 7.69 35.36 -11.04
N TYR A 489 6.69 36.20 -11.20
CA TYR A 489 6.79 37.51 -11.81
C TYR A 489 6.57 38.61 -10.79
N ALA A 490 7.26 39.72 -10.97
CA ALA A 490 6.99 40.94 -10.24
C ALA A 490 7.26 42.16 -11.11
N THR A 491 6.46 43.21 -10.93
CA THR A 491 6.60 44.45 -11.70
C THR A 491 7.15 45.55 -10.80
N ASN A 492 8.22 46.20 -11.25
CA ASN A 492 8.71 47.44 -10.66
C ASN A 492 7.79 48.59 -11.08
N GLY A 493 7.03 49.12 -10.13
CA GLY A 493 6.07 50.18 -10.38
C GLY A 493 5.14 50.42 -9.20
N GLU A 494 4.56 51.61 -9.16
CA GLU A 494 3.50 51.97 -8.23
C GLU A 494 2.14 51.76 -8.91
N ILE A 495 1.10 51.53 -8.12
CA ILE A 495 -0.26 51.47 -8.64
C ILE A 495 -0.70 52.91 -8.99
N ASP A 496 -0.78 53.20 -10.27
CA ASP A 496 -1.33 54.44 -10.77
C ASP A 496 -2.87 54.44 -10.71
N LEU A 497 -3.39 55.03 -9.63
CA LEU A 497 -4.82 55.23 -9.40
C LEU A 497 -5.43 56.35 -10.26
N SER A 498 -4.65 57.10 -11.05
CA SER A 498 -5.19 58.19 -11.87
C SER A 498 -6.22 57.72 -12.90
N GLY A 499 -7.21 58.57 -13.19
CA GLY A 499 -8.28 58.26 -14.12
C GLY A 499 -9.51 57.66 -13.45
N THR A 500 -10.38 57.06 -14.28
CA THR A 500 -11.70 56.59 -13.85
C THR A 500 -11.70 55.11 -13.53
N TRP A 501 -12.36 54.73 -12.44
CA TRP A 501 -12.51 53.36 -11.97
C TRP A 501 -13.97 53.02 -11.79
N ILE A 502 -14.30 51.74 -11.95
CA ILE A 502 -15.63 51.19 -11.72
C ILE A 502 -15.54 50.25 -10.54
N MET A 503 -16.34 50.54 -9.50
CA MET A 503 -16.56 49.68 -8.35
C MET A 503 -17.84 48.88 -8.56
N ASN A 504 -17.73 47.56 -8.64
CA ASN A 504 -18.84 46.64 -8.68
C ASN A 504 -19.04 46.03 -7.30
N LEU A 505 -20.23 46.25 -6.72
CA LEU A 505 -20.64 45.67 -5.45
C LEU A 505 -21.46 44.41 -5.76
N ASN A 506 -21.00 43.23 -5.34
CA ASN A 506 -21.79 42.00 -5.49
C ASN A 506 -22.72 41.84 -4.29
N LEU A 507 -23.95 42.32 -4.41
CA LEU A 507 -24.98 42.15 -3.37
C LEU A 507 -25.67 40.78 -3.46
N PRO A 508 -25.98 40.12 -2.33
CA PRO A 508 -26.84 38.95 -2.33
C PRO A 508 -28.28 39.35 -2.65
N THR A 509 -28.93 38.66 -3.59
CA THR A 509 -30.35 38.81 -3.91
C THR A 509 -31.20 38.48 -2.68
N GLY A 510 -31.64 39.49 -1.93
CA GLY A 510 -32.60 39.36 -0.82
C GLY A 510 -32.03 39.25 0.60
N GLY A 511 -30.90 39.89 0.91
CA GLY A 511 -30.33 39.95 2.28
C GLY A 511 -30.31 41.37 2.87
N VAL A 512 -30.36 41.48 4.21
CA VAL A 512 -30.44 42.72 5.04
C VAL A 512 -29.23 43.66 4.94
N CYS A 513 -28.40 43.57 3.90
CA CYS A 513 -27.36 44.56 3.60
C CYS A 513 -27.90 45.78 2.84
N ASP A 514 -29.22 45.97 2.83
CA ASP A 514 -29.86 47.13 2.20
C ASP A 514 -29.77 48.35 3.14
N GLU A 515 -29.21 49.43 2.61
CA GLU A 515 -29.92 50.73 2.48
C GLU A 515 -28.97 51.92 2.16
N VAL A 516 -27.64 51.75 2.19
CA VAL A 516 -26.76 52.95 2.17
C VAL A 516 -26.10 53.24 0.81
N LEU A 517 -25.80 52.22 -0.02
CA LEU A 517 -25.05 52.44 -1.27
C LEU A 517 -25.77 52.09 -2.58
N ILE A 518 -26.96 51.47 -2.57
CA ILE A 518 -27.73 51.17 -3.81
C ILE A 518 -29.21 51.47 -3.49
N MET A 519 -29.95 52.34 -4.20
CA MET A 519 -30.46 52.24 -5.58
C MET A 519 -31.21 50.93 -5.86
N ASP A 520 -32.20 50.97 -6.76
CA ASP A 520 -32.94 49.82 -7.27
C ASP A 520 -32.01 48.68 -7.76
N GLU A 521 -32.45 47.42 -7.77
CA GLU A 521 -31.66 46.20 -8.05
C GLU A 521 -30.94 46.19 -9.44
N SER A 522 -31.09 47.25 -10.24
CA SER A 522 -30.64 47.36 -11.63
C SER A 522 -29.25 47.99 -11.86
N ASP A 523 -28.64 48.73 -10.92
CA ASP A 523 -27.35 49.42 -11.12
C ASP A 523 -26.31 49.13 -10.01
N GLN A 524 -25.53 48.05 -10.16
CA GLN A 524 -24.53 47.57 -9.18
C GLN A 524 -23.10 48.15 -9.37
N ASN A 525 -22.95 49.18 -10.23
CA ASN A 525 -21.65 49.74 -10.61
C ASN A 525 -21.56 51.23 -10.28
N LEU A 526 -20.59 51.61 -9.44
CA LEU A 526 -20.26 53.00 -9.12
C LEU A 526 -19.00 53.43 -9.88
N THR A 527 -19.07 54.57 -10.56
CA THR A 527 -17.90 55.16 -11.22
C THR A 527 -17.24 56.15 -10.27
N LEU A 528 -15.93 56.02 -10.05
CA LEU A 528 -15.17 56.86 -9.13
C LEU A 528 -13.82 57.29 -9.71
N SER A 529 -13.26 58.35 -9.14
CA SER A 529 -11.92 58.85 -9.39
C SER A 529 -11.19 59.01 -8.07
N PHE A 530 -9.92 58.62 -8.01
CA PHE A 530 -9.06 58.85 -6.85
C PHE A 530 -8.39 60.22 -6.97
N ASN A 531 -8.41 61.00 -5.89
CA ASN A 531 -7.83 62.33 -5.83
C ASN A 531 -6.46 62.30 -5.13
N ASN A 532 -5.56 63.19 -5.53
CA ASN A 532 -4.19 63.24 -4.99
C ASN A 532 -4.11 63.63 -3.50
N ASP A 533 -5.21 64.06 -2.89
CA ASP A 533 -5.30 64.42 -1.47
C ASP A 533 -5.75 63.26 -0.57
N GLY A 534 -5.88 62.04 -1.12
CA GLY A 534 -6.33 60.86 -0.38
C GLY A 534 -7.86 60.71 -0.31
N THR A 535 -8.61 61.52 -1.07
CA THR A 535 -10.07 61.42 -1.15
C THR A 535 -10.53 60.72 -2.44
N ILE A 536 -11.79 60.27 -2.45
CA ILE A 536 -12.44 59.74 -3.66
C ILE A 536 -13.51 60.73 -4.12
N THR A 537 -13.75 60.79 -5.43
CA THR A 537 -14.91 61.46 -6.02
C THR A 537 -15.72 60.45 -6.81
N PHE A 538 -17.01 60.31 -6.49
CA PHE A 538 -17.95 59.51 -7.27
C PHE A 538 -18.41 60.30 -8.50
N LEU A 539 -18.07 59.84 -9.69
CA LEU A 539 -18.42 60.50 -10.96
C LEU A 539 -19.85 60.20 -11.41
N THR A 540 -20.44 59.14 -10.88
CA THR A 540 -21.86 58.81 -11.02
C THR A 540 -22.48 58.78 -9.64
N ASP A 541 -23.54 59.57 -9.44
CA ASP A 541 -24.39 59.52 -8.25
C ASP A 541 -25.75 58.91 -8.65
N PRO A 542 -25.86 57.57 -8.71
CA PRO A 542 -27.13 56.93 -9.02
C PRO A 542 -28.11 57.22 -7.85
N SER A 543 -29.31 57.73 -8.16
CA SER A 543 -30.41 58.26 -7.28
C SER A 543 -30.24 59.61 -6.60
N GLY A 544 -29.10 60.28 -6.68
CA GLY A 544 -28.92 61.53 -5.91
C GLY A 544 -28.76 61.26 -4.42
N ALA A 545 -28.03 60.20 -4.08
CA ALA A 545 -27.65 59.84 -2.72
C ALA A 545 -26.68 60.86 -2.10
N GLY A 546 -26.19 61.83 -2.88
CA GLY A 546 -25.34 62.88 -2.36
C GLY A 546 -23.97 62.36 -1.98
N LEU A 547 -23.47 61.32 -2.68
CA LEU A 547 -22.19 60.67 -2.39
C LEU A 547 -20.99 61.63 -2.46
N ASN A 548 -21.13 62.83 -3.03
CA ASN A 548 -20.09 63.86 -3.03
C ASN A 548 -20.43 65.07 -2.14
N SER A 549 -21.42 64.94 -1.26
CA SER A 549 -21.78 65.98 -0.30
C SER A 549 -20.83 65.99 0.90
N ASN A 550 -20.81 67.08 1.66
CA ASN A 550 -20.01 67.18 2.88
C ASN A 550 -20.51 66.24 4.01
N GLU A 551 -21.63 65.55 3.82
CA GLU A 551 -22.16 64.57 4.78
C GLU A 551 -21.45 63.21 4.67
N PHE A 552 -20.73 62.98 3.56
CA PHE A 552 -19.94 61.77 3.31
C PHE A 552 -18.45 62.09 3.26
N ILE A 553 -17.70 61.62 4.25
CA ILE A 553 -16.23 61.69 4.24
C ILE A 553 -15.70 60.44 3.56
N GLN A 554 -14.99 60.61 2.44
CA GLN A 554 -14.50 59.50 1.62
C GLN A 554 -12.99 59.57 1.54
N GLU A 555 -12.34 58.62 2.18
CA GLU A 555 -10.90 58.53 2.24
C GLU A 555 -10.44 57.21 1.66
N TYR A 556 -9.27 57.21 1.06
CA TYR A 556 -8.60 56.00 0.66
C TYR A 556 -7.15 55.99 1.13
N VAL A 557 -6.67 54.78 1.41
CA VAL A 557 -5.28 54.51 1.72
C VAL A 557 -4.83 53.37 0.83
N LEU A 558 -3.77 53.62 0.07
CA LEU A 558 -3.09 52.62 -0.73
C LEU A 558 -1.75 52.28 -0.08
N GLU A 559 -1.60 51.05 0.41
CA GLU A 559 -0.36 50.54 1.00
C GLU A 559 0.11 49.32 0.20
N GLY A 560 1.14 49.51 -0.63
CA GLY A 560 1.61 48.46 -1.54
C GLY A 560 0.55 48.06 -2.55
N GLN A 561 0.02 46.84 -2.41
CA GLN A 561 -1.07 46.30 -3.25
C GLN A 561 -2.43 46.30 -2.54
N GLN A 562 -2.51 46.84 -1.33
CA GLN A 562 -3.74 46.92 -0.55
C GLN A 562 -4.41 48.27 -0.74
N LEU A 563 -5.68 48.26 -1.12
CA LEU A 563 -6.52 49.45 -1.24
C LEU A 563 -7.61 49.39 -0.18
N ASN A 564 -7.53 50.33 0.75
CA ASN A 564 -8.54 50.58 1.77
C ASN A 564 -9.33 51.83 1.39
N ILE A 565 -10.65 51.72 1.35
CA ILE A 565 -11.54 52.87 1.18
C ILE A 565 -12.46 52.93 2.40
N THR A 566 -12.58 54.10 3.00
CA THR A 566 -13.49 54.36 4.12
C THR A 566 -14.45 55.46 3.72
N ILE A 567 -15.74 55.19 3.83
CA ILE A 567 -16.82 56.15 3.61
C ILE A 567 -17.55 56.31 4.94
N ASN A 568 -17.38 57.46 5.60
CA ASN A 568 -18.10 57.78 6.84
C ASN A 568 -19.27 58.72 6.53
N TYR A 569 -20.42 58.47 7.15
CA TYR A 569 -21.62 59.28 6.97
C TYR A 569 -22.48 59.28 8.24
N THR A 570 -23.37 60.25 8.34
CA THR A 570 -24.34 60.35 9.44
C THR A 570 -25.73 60.01 8.90
N ASP A 571 -26.35 58.99 9.46
CA ASP A 571 -27.75 58.65 9.20
C ASP A 571 -28.60 59.07 10.41
N GLY A 572 -29.34 60.17 10.26
CA GLY A 572 -30.08 60.79 11.37
C GLY A 572 -29.16 61.27 12.50
N ILE A 573 -29.02 60.47 13.56
CA ILE A 573 -28.18 60.76 14.75
C ILE A 573 -27.00 59.80 14.92
N ASP A 574 -26.92 58.74 14.11
CA ASP A 574 -25.92 57.68 14.26
C ASP A 574 -24.78 57.86 13.26
N ASN A 575 -23.55 57.67 13.73
CA ASN A 575 -22.35 57.71 12.88
C ASN A 575 -22.09 56.32 12.31
N SER A 576 -22.19 56.21 10.99
CA SER A 576 -22.03 54.96 10.26
C SER A 576 -20.81 55.01 9.35
N SER A 577 -20.32 53.84 8.96
CA SER A 577 -19.16 53.73 8.07
C SER A 577 -19.24 52.53 7.15
N ILE A 578 -18.74 52.70 5.93
CA ILE A 578 -18.51 51.62 4.97
C ILE A 578 -17.01 51.51 4.76
N THR A 579 -16.48 50.32 4.95
CA THR A 579 -15.06 50.02 4.72
C THR A 579 -14.93 49.03 3.59
N ILE A 580 -14.08 49.33 2.62
CA ILE A 580 -13.71 48.44 1.54
C ILE A 580 -12.25 48.08 1.72
N HIS A 581 -11.97 46.79 1.77
CA HIS A 581 -10.64 46.24 1.97
C HIS A 581 -10.31 45.32 0.80
N CYS A 582 -9.41 45.77 -0.08
CA CYS A 582 -8.89 44.99 -1.20
C CYS A 582 -7.43 44.63 -0.93
N ASN A 583 -7.09 43.34 -1.02
CA ASN A 583 -5.76 42.85 -0.66
C ASN A 583 -4.86 42.49 -1.83
N ASN A 584 -5.40 42.46 -3.05
CA ASN A 584 -4.66 42.02 -4.23
C ASN A 584 -5.00 42.92 -5.43
N PHE A 585 -3.98 43.59 -5.97
CA PHE A 585 -4.07 44.28 -7.24
C PHE A 585 -3.57 43.37 -8.36
N ASN A 586 -4.42 43.10 -9.35
CA ASN A 586 -4.03 42.43 -10.58
C ASN A 586 -3.51 43.48 -11.57
N SER A 587 -2.20 43.52 -11.79
CA SER A 587 -1.56 44.48 -12.71
C SER A 587 -1.96 44.28 -14.18
N THR A 588 -2.24 43.05 -14.60
CA THR A 588 -2.65 42.71 -15.97
C THR A 588 -4.05 43.23 -16.28
N THR A 589 -5.01 43.01 -15.37
CA THR A 589 -6.41 43.44 -15.57
C THR A 589 -6.70 44.81 -14.96
N LYS A 590 -5.74 45.40 -14.24
CA LYS A 590 -5.88 46.62 -13.44
C LYS A 590 -7.10 46.55 -12.51
N THR A 591 -7.16 45.49 -11.70
CA THR A 591 -8.32 45.16 -10.88
C THR A 591 -7.93 44.92 -9.42
N PHE A 592 -8.64 45.53 -8.50
CA PHE A 592 -8.67 45.16 -7.09
C PHE A 592 -9.85 44.24 -6.80
N THR A 593 -9.63 43.24 -5.97
CA THR A 593 -10.71 42.38 -5.44
C THR A 593 -10.62 42.35 -3.93
N GLY A 594 -11.76 42.44 -3.27
CA GLY A 594 -11.81 42.58 -1.82
C GLY A 594 -13.18 42.32 -1.25
N THR A 595 -13.36 42.78 -0.03
CA THR A 595 -14.63 42.78 0.67
C THR A 595 -15.00 44.19 1.07
N TYR A 596 -16.30 44.50 1.05
CA TYR A 596 -16.80 45.71 1.67
C TYR A 596 -17.68 45.33 2.86
N THR A 597 -17.61 46.12 3.92
CA THR A 597 -18.33 45.92 5.17
C THR A 597 -19.09 47.19 5.52
N ASN A 598 -20.37 47.05 5.87
CA ASN A 598 -21.19 48.15 6.35
C ASN A 598 -21.35 48.08 7.89
N ASN A 599 -21.08 49.20 8.57
CA ASN A 599 -21.25 49.39 10.01
C ASN A 599 -22.28 50.51 10.27
N TRP A 600 -23.47 50.14 10.73
CA TRP A 600 -24.64 51.04 10.84
C TRP A 600 -24.65 52.00 12.04
N GLY A 601 -23.64 52.01 12.91
CA GLY A 601 -23.56 52.93 14.06
C GLY A 601 -24.61 52.72 15.19
N ASN A 602 -25.76 52.12 14.86
CA ASN A 602 -26.93 51.84 15.69
C ASN A 602 -26.80 50.55 16.54
N GLY A 603 -25.67 49.84 16.44
CA GLY A 603 -25.39 48.60 17.16
C GLY A 603 -25.79 47.31 16.42
N GLU A 604 -26.26 47.38 15.17
CA GLU A 604 -26.51 46.20 14.34
C GLU A 604 -25.21 45.48 13.93
N PRO A 605 -25.23 44.13 13.80
CA PRO A 605 -24.04 43.36 13.44
C PRO A 605 -23.61 43.67 12.00
N PRO A 606 -22.32 43.94 11.72
CA PRO A 606 -21.85 44.31 10.39
C PRO A 606 -22.13 43.24 9.34
N CYS A 607 -22.41 43.66 8.11
CA CYS A 607 -22.49 42.74 6.98
C CYS A 607 -21.34 42.93 6.00
N THR A 608 -20.89 41.83 5.39
CA THR A 608 -19.70 41.80 4.53
C THR A 608 -20.00 41.07 3.22
N ASN A 609 -19.63 41.68 2.09
CA ASN A 609 -19.82 41.13 0.75
C ASN A 609 -18.58 41.35 -0.12
N THR A 610 -18.49 40.69 -1.27
CA THR A 610 -17.36 40.85 -2.19
C THR A 610 -17.49 42.12 -3.04
N VAL A 611 -16.37 42.77 -3.31
CA VAL A 611 -16.27 43.93 -4.21
C VAL A 611 -15.18 43.69 -5.25
N VAL A 612 -15.39 44.24 -6.45
CA VAL A 612 -14.38 44.28 -7.50
C VAL A 612 -14.25 45.72 -8.00
N ILE A 613 -13.05 46.30 -7.95
CA ILE A 613 -12.77 47.65 -8.46
C ILE A 613 -11.82 47.53 -9.64
N PHE A 614 -12.21 47.99 -10.81
CA PHE A 614 -11.38 47.88 -12.01
C PHE A 614 -11.26 49.22 -12.73
N LYS A 615 -10.08 49.48 -13.33
CA LYS A 615 -9.84 50.72 -14.07
C LYS A 615 -10.70 50.70 -15.34
N ASN A 616 -11.49 51.75 -15.56
CA ASN A 616 -12.25 51.91 -16.79
C ASN A 616 -11.23 52.17 -17.93
N PRO A 617 -11.18 51.34 -18.99
CA PRO A 617 -10.15 51.41 -20.02
C PRO A 617 -10.09 52.72 -20.80
#